data_AF-A0A7C4GT18-F1
#
_entry.id   AF-A0A7C4GT18-F1
#
_cell.length_a   1.000
_cell.length_b   1.000
_cell.length_c   1.000
_cell.angle_alpha   90.00
_cell.angle_beta   90.00
_cell.angle_gamma   90.00
#
_symmetry.space_group_name_H-M   'P 1'
#
loop_
_entity.id
_entity.type
_entity.pdbx_description
1 polymer ?
#
loop_
_entity_poly.entity_id
_entity_poly.type
_entity_poly.pdbx_seq_one_letter_code
_entity_poly.pdbx_strand_id
1 'polypeptide(L)' 'MSEKIKKLFREELKIANIGLEIFYRSLKDQGVEAIQINWQPPPSLEKGLKEKLDKLL' A
#
# COMPACT_ATOMS: atom_id res chain seq x y z
N MET A 1 -16.96 -17.07 -14.40
CA MET A 1 -15.86 -16.26 -13.82
C MET A 1 -14.80 -16.05 -14.90
N SER A 2 -14.35 -14.81 -15.11
CA SER A 2 -13.37 -14.46 -16.16
C SER A 2 -12.06 -15.24 -16.01
N GLU A 3 -11.51 -15.76 -17.13
CA GLU A 3 -10.23 -16.50 -17.14
C GLU A 3 -9.06 -15.69 -16.57
N LYS A 4 -9.10 -14.35 -16.70
CA LYS A 4 -8.08 -13.46 -16.11
C LYS A 4 -8.02 -13.57 -14.59
N ILE A 5 -9.17 -13.73 -13.92
CA ILE A 5 -9.24 -13.85 -12.46
C ILE A 5 -8.63 -15.18 -12.02
N LYS A 6 -8.95 -16.27 -12.73
CA LYS A 6 -8.39 -17.60 -12.41
C LYS A 6 -6.88 -17.67 -12.62
N LYS A 7 -6.33 -16.87 -13.55
CA LYS A 7 -4.89 -16.75 -13.77
C LYS A 7 -4.20 -16.13 -12.54
N LEU A 8 -4.79 -15.08 -11.97
CA LEU A 8 -4.26 -14.37 -10.80
C LEU A 8 -4.03 -15.30 -9.59
N PHE A 9 -4.92 -16.27 -9.37
CA PHE A 9 -4.83 -17.23 -8.26
C PHE A 9 -3.91 -18.43 -8.53
N ARG A 10 -3.42 -18.59 -9.76
CA ARG A 10 -2.51 -19.67 -10.17
C ARG A 10 -1.06 -19.21 -10.29
N GLU A 11 -0.85 -17.91 -10.33
CA GLU A 11 0.48 -17.31 -10.36
C GLU A 11 0.98 -17.05 -8.94
N GLU A 12 2.30 -16.96 -8.81
CA GLU A 12 2.93 -16.62 -7.55
C GLU A 12 2.51 -15.20 -7.12
N LEU A 13 1.96 -15.07 -5.92
CA LEU A 13 1.54 -13.79 -5.36
C LEU A 13 2.77 -12.97 -4.93
N LYS A 14 2.91 -11.78 -5.51
CA LYS A 14 3.85 -10.74 -5.05
C LYS A 14 3.08 -9.68 -4.29
N ILE A 15 3.42 -9.45 -3.03
CA ILE A 15 2.64 -8.60 -2.12
C ILE A 15 3.43 -7.37 -1.69
N ALA A 16 2.80 -6.20 -1.78
CA ALA A 16 3.27 -4.98 -1.14
C ALA A 16 2.28 -4.60 -0.03
N ASN A 17 2.65 -4.81 1.23
CA ASN A 17 1.79 -4.52 2.36
C ASN A 17 1.81 -3.02 2.68
N ILE A 18 0.63 -2.42 2.80
CA ILE A 18 0.43 -1.05 3.28
C ILE A 18 -0.44 -1.14 4.52
N GLY A 19 0.06 -0.64 5.65
CA GLY A 19 -0.66 -0.66 6.92
C GLY A 19 0.08 -1.47 7.97
N LEU A 20 -0.64 -2.36 8.66
CA LEU A 20 -0.13 -3.00 9.87
C LEU A 20 1.04 -3.96 9.56
N GLU A 21 2.16 -3.73 10.23
CA GLU A 21 3.36 -4.57 10.17
C GLU A 21 3.09 -6.03 10.53
N ILE A 22 2.14 -6.29 11.45
CA ILE A 22 1.77 -7.66 11.84
C ILE A 22 1.22 -8.47 10.67
N PHE A 23 0.53 -7.83 9.72
CA PHE A 23 0.01 -8.51 8.54
C PHE A 23 1.14 -8.92 7.59
N TYR A 24 2.13 -8.04 7.41
CA TYR A 24 3.35 -8.36 6.68
C TYR A 24 4.09 -9.56 7.30
N ARG A 25 4.27 -9.57 8.62
CA ARG A 25 4.93 -10.69 9.33
C ARG A 25 4.18 -12.01 9.16
N SER A 26 2.86 -12.01 9.28
CA SER A 26 2.05 -13.21 9.05
C SER A 26 2.20 -13.77 7.63
N LEU A 27 2.41 -12.92 6.61
CA LEU A 27 2.70 -13.38 5.25
C LEU A 27 4.10 -14.01 5.14
N LYS A 28 5.10 -13.41 5.79
CA LYS A 28 6.47 -13.94 5.84
C LYS A 28 6.55 -15.29 6.55
N ASP A 29 5.79 -15.48 7.63
CA ASP A 29 5.71 -16.74 8.37
C ASP A 29 5.10 -17.88 7.52
N GLN A 30 4.26 -17.53 6.55
CA GLN A 30 3.70 -18.47 5.56
C GLN A 30 4.61 -18.70 4.36
N GLY A 31 5.82 -18.12 4.35
CA GLY A 31 6.78 -18.22 3.24
C GLY A 31 6.40 -17.41 2.00
N VAL A 32 5.43 -16.49 2.10
CA VAL A 32 5.01 -15.65 0.98
C VAL A 32 6.01 -14.51 0.75
N GLU A 33 6.32 -14.22 -0.51
CA GLU A 33 7.16 -13.07 -0.86
C GLU A 33 6.36 -11.77 -0.71
N ALA A 34 6.79 -10.94 0.22
CA ALA A 34 6.18 -9.66 0.51
C ALA A 34 7.22 -8.59 0.86
N ILE A 35 6.86 -7.32 0.65
CA ILE A 35 7.55 -6.14 1.17
C ILE A 35 6.60 -5.31 2.05
N GLN A 36 7.13 -4.68 3.10
CA GLN A 36 6.40 -3.66 3.86
C GLN A 36 6.65 -2.29 3.25
N ILE A 37 5.58 -1.57 2.91
CA ILE A 37 5.66 -0.18 2.52
C ILE A 37 5.50 0.69 3.76
N ASN A 38 6.51 1.50 4.06
CA ASN A 38 6.42 2.57 5.03
C ASN A 38 5.65 3.76 4.41
N TRP A 39 4.33 3.68 4.41
CA TRP A 39 3.46 4.71 3.88
C TRP A 39 2.82 5.52 5.00
N GLN A 40 2.79 6.84 4.81
CA GLN A 40 2.00 7.76 5.63
C GLN A 40 1.12 8.60 4.70
N PRO A 41 -0.11 8.97 5.12
CA PRO A 41 -0.91 9.91 4.36
C PRO A 41 -0.15 11.23 4.21
N PRO A 42 -0.40 11.98 3.12
CA PRO A 42 0.09 13.35 3.02
C PRO A 42 -0.29 14.14 4.27
N PRO A 43 0.57 15.05 4.74
CA PRO A 43 0.23 15.91 5.87
C PRO A 43 -1.13 16.55 5.61
N SER A 44 -2.02 16.45 6.60
CA SER A 44 -3.24 17.23 6.63
C SER A 44 -2.85 18.70 6.83
N LEU A 45 -2.54 19.39 5.74
CA LEU A 45 -2.39 20.84 5.77
C LEU A 45 -3.75 21.43 6.17
N GLU A 46 -3.78 22.21 7.25
CA GLU A 46 -4.93 23.09 7.50
C GLU A 46 -5.24 23.84 6.21
N LYS A 47 -6.52 23.89 5.81
CA LYS A 47 -6.94 24.47 4.52
C LYS A 47 -6.31 25.84 4.27
N GLY A 48 -6.25 26.68 5.30
CA GLY A 48 -5.66 28.02 5.21
C GLY A 48 -4.15 28.04 4.94
N LEU A 49 -3.40 27.01 5.35
CA LEU A 49 -1.97 26.89 5.05
C LEU A 49 -1.74 26.41 3.62
N LYS A 50 -2.54 25.43 3.16
CA LYS A 50 -2.49 24.94 1.78
C LYS A 50 -2.77 26.07 0.78
N GLU A 51 -3.83 26.85 1.00
CA GLU A 51 -4.20 27.97 0.14
C GLU A 51 -3.12 29.07 0.06
N LYS A 52 -2.34 29.26 1.12
CA LYS A 52 -1.21 30.21 1.11
C LYS A 52 -0.01 29.67 0.35
N LEU A 53 0.29 28.38 0.50
CA LEU A 53 1.37 27.70 -0.23
C LEU A 53 1.09 27.67 -1.74
N ASP A 54 -0.14 27.35 -2.14
CA ASP A 54 -0.57 27.32 -3.55
C ASP A 54 -0.52 28.70 -4.24
N LYS A 55 -0.43 29.80 -3.47
CA LYS A 55 -0.28 31.17 -4.02
C LYS A 55 1.18 31.60 -4.19
N LEU A 56 2.12 30.90 -3.57
CA LEU A 56 3.55 31.22 -3.58
C LEU A 56 4.36 30.36 -4.58
N LEU A 57 3.84 29.19 -4.93
CA LEU A 57 4.38 28.25 -5.91
C LEU A 57 3.59 28.35 -7.22
#